data_AF-A0A1L2ZM53-F1
#
_entry.id   AF-A0A1L2ZM53-F1
#
_cell.length_a   1.000
_cell.length_b   1.000
_cell.length_c   1.000
_cell.angle_alpha   90.00
_cell.angle_beta   90.00
_cell.angle_gamma   90.00
#
_symmetry.space_group_name_H-M   'P 1'
#
loop_
_entity.id
_entity.type
_entity.pdbx_description
1 polymer ?
#
loop_
_entity_poly.entity_id
_entity_poly.type
_entity_poly.pdbx_seq_one_letter_code
_entity_poly.pdbx_strand_id
1 'polypeptide(L)'
;MSTVTNDVQASAEEIPTHEVLLSDVAAGKVRSLLEQEGRTDLRLRVAVQPGGCSGLIYELYFDERVLDGDAVRDFDGVEVIVDKMSVPYLSGSSIDFEDTISKQGFTIDNPNAAGSCACGDSFH
;
A
#
# COMPACT_ATOMS: atom_id res chain seq x y z
N MET A 1 -38.40 0.84 -13.14
CA MET A 1 -37.67 0.59 -11.88
C MET A 1 -36.92 -0.72 -12.10
N SER A 2 -35.81 -0.66 -12.84
CA SER A 2 -34.45 -0.54 -12.31
C SER A 2 -33.96 -1.86 -11.75
N THR A 3 -33.47 -2.72 -12.63
CA THR A 3 -32.50 -3.75 -12.25
C THR A 3 -31.21 -3.39 -12.95
N VAL A 4 -30.27 -2.98 -12.11
CA VAL A 4 -28.92 -2.54 -12.41
C VAL A 4 -28.22 -3.61 -13.23
N THR A 5 -27.67 -3.19 -14.37
CA THR A 5 -26.74 -3.97 -15.19
C THR A 5 -25.55 -4.32 -14.33
N ASN A 6 -25.50 -5.58 -13.88
CA ASN A 6 -24.34 -6.16 -13.23
C ASN A 6 -23.34 -6.48 -14.35
N ASP A 7 -22.48 -5.53 -14.65
CA ASP A 7 -21.42 -5.69 -15.62
C ASP A 7 -20.43 -6.75 -15.11
N VAL A 8 -20.36 -7.86 -15.84
CA VAL A 8 -19.40 -8.94 -15.65
C VAL A 8 -18.41 -8.85 -16.80
N GLN A 9 -17.21 -8.36 -16.52
CA GLN A 9 -16.02 -8.43 -17.38
C GLN A 9 -14.81 -8.55 -16.44
N ALA A 10 -13.79 -9.39 -16.62
CA ALA A 10 -13.46 -10.40 -17.62
C ALA A 10 -12.33 -11.26 -17.00
N SER A 11 -12.19 -12.50 -17.45
CA SER A 11 -11.17 -13.44 -16.99
C SER A 11 -9.74 -13.03 -17.41
N ALA A 12 -8.89 -12.78 -16.42
CA ALA A 12 -7.44 -12.96 -16.46
C ALA A 12 -7.06 -13.38 -15.04
N GLU A 13 -6.32 -14.49 -14.91
CA GLU A 13 -5.78 -15.12 -13.68
C GLU A 13 -6.04 -14.29 -12.40
N GLU A 14 -6.99 -14.73 -11.56
CA GLU A 14 -7.60 -13.94 -10.48
C GLU A 14 -6.59 -13.62 -9.36
N ILE A 15 -5.66 -12.70 -9.61
CA ILE A 15 -4.81 -12.15 -8.56
C ILE A 15 -5.73 -11.44 -7.57
N PRO A 16 -5.71 -11.82 -6.28
CA PRO A 16 -6.60 -11.20 -5.31
C PRO A 16 -6.35 -9.69 -5.27
N THR A 17 -7.37 -8.91 -4.95
CA THR A 17 -7.21 -7.47 -4.74
C THR A 17 -7.22 -7.14 -3.25
N HIS A 18 -6.59 -6.04 -2.86
CA HIS A 18 -6.52 -5.58 -1.47
C HIS A 18 -7.34 -4.31 -1.24
N GLU A 19 -7.78 -4.12 0.00
CA GLU A 19 -8.55 -2.94 0.41
C GLU A 19 -7.69 -1.71 0.74
N VAL A 20 -6.36 -1.83 0.66
CA VAL A 20 -5.44 -0.69 0.85
C VAL A 20 -5.76 0.38 -0.18
N LEU A 21 -5.75 1.64 0.23
CA LEU A 21 -5.87 2.82 -0.63
C LEU A 21 -4.50 3.49 -0.78
N LEU A 22 -4.26 4.10 -1.94
CA LEU A 22 -3.10 4.94 -2.19
C LEU A 22 -3.58 6.37 -2.45
N SER A 23 -2.99 7.35 -1.78
CA SER A 23 -3.30 8.75 -2.04
C SER A 23 -2.72 9.20 -3.38
N ASP A 24 -3.31 10.23 -3.98
CA ASP A 24 -2.83 10.82 -5.23
C ASP A 24 -1.38 11.31 -5.12
N VAL A 25 -0.99 11.83 -3.94
CA VAL A 25 0.37 12.30 -3.68
C VAL A 25 1.36 11.13 -3.69
N ALA A 26 1.00 10.03 -3.02
CA ALA A 26 1.81 8.83 -3.00
C ALA A 26 1.89 8.20 -4.40
N ALA A 27 0.77 8.07 -5.11
CA ALA A 27 0.74 7.56 -6.48
C ALA A 27 1.63 8.40 -7.42
N GLY A 28 1.52 9.72 -7.37
CA GLY A 28 2.36 10.63 -8.14
C GLY A 28 3.85 10.49 -7.82
N LYS A 29 4.20 10.30 -6.54
CA LYS A 29 5.58 10.06 -6.12
C LYS A 29 6.11 8.73 -6.64
N VAL A 30 5.32 7.66 -6.51
CA VAL A 30 5.68 6.32 -6.97
C VAL A 30 5.89 6.33 -8.48
N ARG A 31 4.96 6.90 -9.26
CA ARG A 31 5.12 7.10 -10.71
C ARG A 31 6.41 7.85 -11.03
N SER A 32 6.68 8.97 -10.34
CA SER A 32 7.90 9.75 -10.56
C SER A 32 9.17 8.93 -10.27
N LEU A 33 9.16 8.03 -9.28
CA LEU A 33 10.28 7.13 -8.98
C LEU A 33 10.46 6.08 -10.07
N LEU A 34 9.37 5.46 -10.56
CA LEU A 34 9.39 4.52 -11.68
C LEU A 34 9.94 5.16 -12.97
N GLU A 35 9.52 6.40 -13.26
CA GLU A 35 10.02 7.18 -14.39
C GLU A 35 11.52 7.51 -14.27
N GLN A 36 12.00 7.79 -13.05
CA GLN A 36 13.42 8.01 -12.78
C GLN A 36 14.26 6.74 -12.93
N GLU A 37 13.73 5.59 -12.50
CA GLU A 37 14.36 4.29 -12.75
C GLU A 37 14.32 3.90 -14.23
N GLY A 38 13.39 4.46 -15.01
CA GLY A 38 13.15 4.10 -16.41
C GLY A 38 12.56 2.70 -16.59
N ARG A 39 11.95 2.14 -15.53
CA ARG A 39 11.38 0.79 -15.50
C ARG A 39 9.88 0.85 -15.23
N THR A 40 9.10 0.38 -16.20
CA THR A 40 7.62 0.29 -16.09
C THR A 40 7.16 -1.08 -15.61
N ASP A 41 8.08 -2.05 -15.53
CA ASP A 41 7.86 -3.40 -14.97
C ASP A 41 7.88 -3.42 -13.44
N LEU A 42 8.37 -2.35 -12.81
CA LEU A 42 8.44 -2.23 -11.36
C LEU A 42 7.09 -1.82 -10.77
N ARG A 43 6.77 -2.43 -9.63
CA ARG A 43 5.52 -2.24 -8.90
C ARG A 43 5.83 -1.95 -7.44
N LEU A 44 4.98 -1.19 -6.77
CA LEU A 44 5.18 -0.86 -5.36
C LEU A 44 4.73 -2.04 -4.50
N ARG A 45 5.65 -2.72 -3.84
CA ARG A 45 5.35 -3.78 -2.89
C ARG A 45 5.32 -3.25 -1.46
N VAL A 46 4.30 -3.67 -0.71
CA VAL A 46 4.08 -3.30 0.67
C VAL A 46 4.05 -4.55 1.52
N ALA A 47 4.96 -4.62 2.49
CA ALA A 47 5.05 -5.69 3.45
C ALA A 47 4.91 -5.14 4.87
N VAL A 48 4.28 -5.92 5.75
CA VAL A 48 4.20 -5.63 7.19
C VAL A 48 5.05 -6.66 7.93
N GLN A 49 5.97 -6.18 8.75
CA GLN A 49 6.74 -7.00 9.66
C GLN A 49 6.35 -6.70 11.12
N PRO A 50 6.26 -7.72 11.98
CA PRO A 50 6.06 -7.50 13.41
C PRO A 50 7.30 -6.82 14.00
N GLY A 51 7.16 -5.56 14.41
CA GLY A 51 8.26 -4.74 14.92
C GLY A 51 8.18 -4.50 16.42
N GLY A 52 8.99 -5.22 17.20
CA GLY A 52 9.31 -4.93 18.60
C GLY A 52 8.16 -4.43 19.49
N CYS A 53 8.47 -3.56 20.47
CA CYS A 53 7.46 -2.93 21.35
C CYS A 53 6.60 -1.85 20.65
N SER A 54 6.93 -1.48 19.41
CA SER A 54 6.38 -0.30 18.72
C SER A 54 5.28 -0.62 17.70
N GLY A 55 4.80 -1.86 17.66
CA GLY A 55 3.55 -2.20 16.98
C GLY A 55 3.76 -2.97 15.70
N LEU A 56 4.17 -2.34 14.60
CA LEU A 56 4.39 -2.98 13.29
C LEU A 56 5.40 -2.13 12.49
N ILE A 57 6.24 -2.75 11.67
CA ILE A 57 7.12 -2.08 10.71
C ILE A 57 6.54 -2.26 9.33
N TYR A 58 6.36 -1.15 8.62
CA TYR A 58 5.92 -1.13 7.24
C TYR A 58 7.13 -0.99 6.32
N GLU A 59 7.25 -1.91 5.37
CA GLU A 59 8.31 -1.89 4.36
C GLU A 59 7.69 -1.66 2.99
N LEU A 60 8.17 -0.63 2.29
CA LEU A 60 7.76 -0.31 0.93
C LEU A 60 8.99 -0.38 0.04
N TYR A 61 8.90 -1.15 -1.03
CA TYR A 61 10.00 -1.32 -1.98
C TYR A 61 9.45 -1.63 -3.37
N PHE A 62 10.28 -1.46 -4.39
CA PHE A 62 9.90 -1.78 -5.77
C PHE A 62 10.26 -3.22 -6.10
N ASP A 63 9.29 -3.96 -6.63
CA ASP A 63 9.45 -5.34 -7.08
C ASP A 63 8.74 -5.53 -8.42
N GLU A 64 9.33 -6.31 -9.31
CA GLU A 64 8.72 -6.70 -10.60
C GLU A 64 7.96 -8.03 -10.49
N ARG A 65 8.16 -8.77 -9.39
CA ARG A 65 7.60 -10.11 -9.19
C ARG A 65 6.34 -10.05 -8.35
N VAL A 66 5.25 -10.59 -8.88
CA VAL A 66 4.06 -10.96 -8.10
C VAL A 66 4.18 -12.42 -7.72
N LEU A 67 4.02 -12.73 -6.42
CA LEU A 67 4.03 -14.11 -5.93
C LEU A 67 2.60 -14.65 -5.79
N ASP A 68 2.48 -15.97 -5.67
CA ASP A 68 1.20 -16.63 -5.47
C ASP A 68 0.54 -16.19 -4.16
N GLY A 69 -0.70 -15.68 -4.28
CA GLY A 69 -1.50 -15.17 -3.16
C GLY A 69 -1.19 -13.73 -2.76
N ASP A 70 -0.24 -13.07 -3.41
CA ASP A 70 -0.09 -11.62 -3.28
C ASP A 70 -1.33 -10.93 -3.85
N ALA A 71 -1.77 -9.88 -3.17
CA ALA A 71 -2.87 -9.08 -3.63
C ALA A 71 -2.34 -7.88 -4.43
N VAL A 72 -2.96 -7.59 -5.57
CA VAL A 72 -2.54 -6.49 -6.44
C VAL A 72 -3.69 -5.54 -6.71
N ARG A 73 -3.39 -4.25 -6.72
CA ARG A 73 -4.35 -3.20 -7.08
C ARG A 73 -3.68 -2.08 -7.84
N ASP A 74 -4.33 -1.63 -8.91
CA ASP A 74 -3.89 -0.50 -9.72
C ASP A 74 -4.44 0.82 -9.17
N PHE A 75 -3.57 1.84 -9.14
CA PHE A 75 -3.89 3.22 -8.80
C PHE A 75 -3.37 4.14 -9.89
N ASP A 76 -4.20 4.44 -10.89
CA ASP A 76 -3.86 5.36 -11.96
C ASP A 76 -2.58 4.95 -12.72
N GLY A 77 -2.41 3.65 -12.98
CA GLY A 77 -1.21 3.10 -13.64
C GLY A 77 -0.03 2.86 -12.70
N VAL A 78 -0.23 2.92 -11.39
CA VAL A 78 0.71 2.45 -10.36
C VAL A 78 0.16 1.17 -9.76
N GLU A 79 0.82 0.05 -10.02
CA GLU A 79 0.44 -1.22 -9.43
C GLU A 79 1.06 -1.35 -8.02
N VAL A 80 0.20 -1.59 -7.04
CA VAL A 80 0.57 -1.86 -5.66
C VAL A 80 0.37 -3.34 -5.37
N ILE A 81 1.39 -3.97 -4.81
CA ILE A 81 1.42 -5.37 -4.40
C ILE A 81 1.43 -5.42 -2.87
N VAL A 82 0.58 -6.25 -2.28
CA VAL A 82 0.56 -6.51 -0.85
C VAL A 82 0.72 -8.00 -0.62
N ASP A 83 1.68 -8.38 0.22
CA ASP A 83 1.90 -9.79 0.56
C ASP A 83 0.64 -10.42 1.15
N LYS A 84 0.37 -11.68 0.78
CA LYS A 84 -0.77 -12.45 1.31
C LYS A 84 -0.96 -12.33 2.83
N MET A 85 0.15 -12.43 3.57
CA MET A 85 0.19 -12.36 5.03
C MET A 85 -0.12 -10.95 5.55
N SER A 86 0.23 -9.92 4.77
CA SER A 86 0.09 -8.50 5.11
C SER A 86 -1.29 -7.94 4.78
N VAL A 87 -2.00 -8.51 3.79
CA VAL A 87 -3.36 -8.11 3.40
C VAL A 87 -4.31 -7.91 4.59
N PRO A 88 -4.49 -8.87 5.51
CA PRO A 88 -5.42 -8.68 6.64
C PRO A 88 -4.97 -7.58 7.62
N TYR A 89 -3.68 -7.29 7.70
CA TYR A 89 -3.17 -6.21 8.55
C TYR A 89 -3.36 -4.84 7.91
N LEU A 90 -3.39 -4.77 6.57
CA LEU A 90 -3.53 -3.53 5.81
C LEU A 90 -4.95 -3.29 5.27
N SER A 91 -5.91 -4.16 5.57
CA SER A 91 -7.29 -4.01 5.09
C SER A 91 -7.90 -2.68 5.57
N GLY A 92 -8.28 -1.83 4.62
CA GLY A 92 -8.82 -0.49 4.91
C GLY A 92 -7.77 0.55 5.29
N SER A 93 -6.48 0.23 5.21
CA SER A 93 -5.39 1.19 5.40
C SER A 93 -5.26 2.12 4.19
N SER A 94 -4.77 3.34 4.43
CA SER A 94 -4.43 4.28 3.36
C SER A 94 -2.95 4.64 3.41
N ILE A 95 -2.27 4.54 2.27
CA ILE A 95 -0.88 4.91 2.09
C ILE A 95 -0.84 6.35 1.55
N ASP A 96 -0.09 7.20 2.23
CA ASP A 96 0.17 8.58 1.86
C ASP A 96 1.67 8.83 1.76
N PHE A 97 2.07 9.96 1.16
CA PHE A 97 3.48 10.35 1.07
C PHE A 97 3.65 11.75 1.64
N GLU A 98 4.45 11.83 2.71
CA GLU A 98 4.76 13.07 3.39
C GLU A 98 6.12 13.58 2.88
N ASP A 99 6.14 14.78 2.30
CA ASP A 99 7.34 15.46 1.81
C ASP A 99 7.54 16.76 2.58
N THR A 100 7.87 16.67 3.86
CA THR A 100 8.16 17.84 4.69
C THR A 100 9.64 17.89 5.07
N ILE A 101 10.11 19.08 5.46
CA ILE A 101 11.49 19.29 5.93
C ILE A 101 11.81 18.39 7.13
N SER A 102 10.81 18.10 7.96
CA SER A 102 10.96 17.29 9.18
C SER A 102 10.81 15.79 8.92
N LYS A 103 10.08 15.40 7.88
CA LYS A 103 9.75 14.00 7.59
C LYS A 103 9.49 13.84 6.09
N GLN A 104 10.35 13.06 5.45
CA GLN A 104 10.20 12.64 4.05
C GLN A 104 10.03 11.13 4.02
N GLY A 105 8.88 10.65 3.55
CA GLY A 105 8.63 9.21 3.43
C GLY A 105 7.16 8.83 3.29
N PHE A 106 6.94 7.56 2.94
CA PHE A 106 5.59 6.98 2.92
C PHE A 106 5.07 6.83 4.34
N THR A 107 3.82 7.24 4.55
CA THR A 107 3.10 7.09 5.81
C THR A 107 1.88 6.20 5.55
N ILE A 108 1.63 5.26 6.45
CA ILE A 108 0.46 4.37 6.36
C ILE A 108 -0.46 4.69 7.53
N ASP A 109 -1.67 5.11 7.22
CA ASP A 109 -2.76 5.22 8.18
C ASP A 109 -3.50 3.88 8.20
N ASN A 110 -3.40 3.15 9.30
CA ASN A 110 -3.99 1.83 9.46
C ASN A 110 -4.92 1.81 10.68
N PRO A 111 -6.24 1.76 10.48
CA PRO A 111 -7.19 1.72 11.60
C PRO A 111 -7.05 0.45 12.45
N ASN A 112 -6.53 -0.64 11.88
CA ASN A 112 -6.28 -1.90 12.60
C ASN A 112 -4.98 -1.87 13.43
N ALA A 113 -4.06 -0.94 13.14
CA ALA A 113 -2.83 -0.75 13.89
C ALA A 113 -2.99 0.20 15.08
N ALA A 114 -4.21 0.64 15.39
CA ALA A 114 -4.54 1.51 16.52
C ALA A 114 -4.26 0.81 17.87
N GLY A 115 -2.99 0.82 18.29
CA GLY A 115 -2.61 0.29 19.59
C GLY A 115 -1.11 0.05 19.79
N SER A 116 -0.27 1.10 19.75
CA SER A 116 0.87 1.21 20.67
C SER A 116 1.51 2.60 20.66
N CYS A 117 0.73 3.67 20.81
CA CYS A 117 1.30 4.88 21.42
C CYS A 117 1.11 4.74 22.95
N ALA A 118 1.83 3.79 23.53
CA ALA A 118 1.93 3.58 24.97
C ALA A 118 3.35 3.89 25.44
N CYS A 119 3.88 5.04 25.05
CA CYS A 119 4.92 5.76 25.78
C CYS A 119 4.97 7.17 25.20
N GLY A 120 4.13 8.04 25.78
CA GLY A 120 4.37 9.46 25.64
C GLY A 120 5.74 9.76 26.21
N ASP A 121 6.56 10.48 25.44
CA ASP A 121 7.46 11.43 26.07
C ASP A 121 7.32 12.74 25.31
N SER A 122 6.47 13.55 25.91
CA SER A 122 6.32 14.96 25.67
C SER A 122 7.70 15.62 25.65
N PHE A 123 7.92 16.41 24.61
CA PHE A 123 8.91 17.48 24.50
C PHE A 123 9.36 18.05 25.87
N HIS A 124 10.67 18.01 26.14
CA HIS A 124 11.42 18.96 26.97
C HIS A 124 12.70 19.34 26.25
#